data_AF-A0A3P7M7E3-F1
#
_entry.id   AF-A0A3P7M7E3-F1
#
_cell.length_a   1.000
_cell.length_b   1.000
_cell.length_c   1.000
_cell.angle_alpha   90.00
_cell.angle_beta   90.00
_cell.angle_gamma   90.00
#
_symmetry.space_group_name_H-M   'P 1'
#
loop_
_entity.id
_entity.type
_entity.pdbx_description
1 polymer ?
#
loop_
_entity_poly.entity_id
_entity_poly.type
_entity_poly.pdbx_seq_one_letter_code
_entity_poly.pdbx_strand_id
1 'polypeptide(L)'
;KFDFVIHFAALKAVGESVAIPLSYYENNVTGFINLLQVMAAHNVKKIVYSSSCCVYGNPSKLPITEDCDVGKCANPYGTTKYIGELMLRDLAISDPEWSVINLRYFNPVGAHPSGLIGEDAGSAPKNIFPCITKTAMGLMKEVRVFGNDYDTPDGTGEPNSPLVLGFGPVAVLTRQS
;
A
#
# COMPACT_ATOMS: atom_id res chain seq x y z
N LYS A 1 0.40 -5.43 -27.66
CA LYS A 1 -0.77 -4.54 -27.46
C LYS A 1 -1.34 -4.88 -26.09
N PHE A 2 -1.63 -3.88 -25.26
CA PHE A 2 -2.14 -4.07 -23.89
C PHE A 2 -3.61 -3.63 -23.82
N ASP A 3 -4.44 -4.36 -23.08
CA ASP A 3 -5.87 -4.04 -22.92
C ASP A 3 -6.17 -3.27 -21.62
N PHE A 4 -5.39 -3.53 -20.57
CA PHE A 4 -5.49 -2.87 -19.27
C PHE A 4 -4.16 -2.95 -18.51
N VAL A 5 -4.06 -2.17 -17.44
CA VAL A 5 -2.90 -2.16 -16.54
C VAL A 5 -3.35 -2.44 -15.11
N ILE A 6 -2.59 -3.26 -14.38
CA ILE A 6 -2.70 -3.39 -12.92
C ILE A 6 -1.42 -2.82 -12.32
N HIS A 7 -1.55 -1.71 -11.59
CA HIS A 7 -0.39 -0.96 -11.11
C HIS A 7 -0.12 -1.23 -9.63
N PHE A 8 0.90 -2.05 -9.36
CA PHE A 8 1.40 -2.37 -8.02
C PHE A 8 2.67 -1.59 -7.63
N ALA A 9 3.40 -1.04 -8.60
CA ALA A 9 4.72 -0.47 -8.37
C ALA A 9 4.65 0.79 -7.49
N ALA A 10 5.17 0.70 -6.26
CA ALA A 10 5.28 1.82 -5.33
C ALA A 10 6.27 1.47 -4.20
N LEU A 11 6.96 2.48 -3.66
CA LEU A 11 7.52 2.39 -2.32
C LEU A 11 6.37 2.38 -1.31
N LYS A 12 6.45 1.52 -0.30
CA LYS A 12 5.30 1.16 0.56
C LYS A 12 5.51 1.34 2.07
N ALA A 13 6.74 1.54 2.53
CA ALA A 13 7.03 1.50 3.97
C ALA A 13 6.70 2.85 4.63
N VAL A 14 5.66 2.88 5.45
CA VAL A 14 5.16 4.11 6.11
C VAL A 14 6.26 4.84 6.89
N GLY A 15 6.99 4.15 7.77
CA GLY A 15 8.04 4.80 8.58
C GLY A 15 9.18 5.37 7.73
N GLU A 16 9.56 4.70 6.64
CA GLU A 16 10.57 5.21 5.72
C GLU A 16 10.04 6.41 4.92
N SER A 17 8.76 6.41 4.55
CA SER A 17 8.15 7.53 3.83
C SER A 17 8.24 8.84 4.60
N VAL A 18 8.20 8.79 5.93
CA VAL A 18 8.39 9.96 6.80
C VAL A 18 9.85 10.43 6.78
N ALA A 19 10.80 9.51 6.70
CA ALA A 19 12.23 9.82 6.68
C ALA A 19 12.72 10.35 5.31
N ILE A 20 12.19 9.81 4.21
CA ILE A 20 12.58 10.16 2.82
C ILE A 20 11.37 10.52 1.95
N PRO A 21 10.58 11.54 2.30
CA PRO A 21 9.30 11.83 1.66
C PRO A 21 9.43 12.13 0.15
N LEU A 22 10.47 12.86 -0.26
CA LEU A 22 10.65 13.23 -1.67
C LEU A 22 10.85 11.99 -2.56
N SER A 23 11.61 11.00 -2.11
CA SER A 23 11.78 9.74 -2.86
C SER A 23 10.46 8.98 -3.02
N TYR A 24 9.56 9.06 -2.02
CA TYR A 24 8.22 8.47 -2.13
C TYR A 24 7.35 9.22 -3.14
N TYR A 25 7.37 10.55 -3.15
CA TYR A 25 6.65 11.35 -4.15
C TYR A 25 7.20 11.12 -5.56
N GLU A 26 8.52 11.14 -5.74
CA GLU A 26 9.16 10.88 -7.02
C GLU A 26 8.79 9.49 -7.55
N ASN A 27 8.94 8.44 -6.73
CA ASN A 27 8.64 7.10 -7.19
C ASN A 27 7.13 6.88 -7.41
N ASN A 28 6.29 7.24 -6.44
CA ASN A 28 4.88 6.86 -6.44
C ASN A 28 3.99 7.81 -7.24
N VAL A 29 4.36 9.09 -7.34
CA VAL A 29 3.57 10.10 -8.08
C VAL A 29 4.18 10.32 -9.45
N THR A 30 5.45 10.71 -9.55
CA THR A 30 6.07 10.95 -10.88
C THR A 30 6.13 9.66 -11.71
N GLY A 31 6.49 8.53 -11.10
CA GLY A 31 6.45 7.23 -11.77
C GLY A 31 5.04 6.88 -12.28
N PHE A 32 4.00 7.24 -11.54
CA PHE A 32 2.62 7.01 -11.93
C PHE A 32 2.15 7.96 -13.05
N ILE A 33 2.54 9.24 -13.01
CA ILE A 33 2.33 10.21 -14.11
C ILE A 33 2.89 9.65 -15.41
N ASN A 34 4.14 9.17 -15.38
CA ASN A 34 4.80 8.62 -16.58
C ASN A 34 4.02 7.43 -17.15
N LEU A 35 3.53 6.52 -16.28
CA LEU A 35 2.70 5.40 -16.71
C LEU A 35 1.41 5.87 -17.39
N LEU A 36 0.69 6.80 -16.77
CA LEU A 36 -0.59 7.32 -17.30
C LEU A 36 -0.41 8.03 -18.65
N GLN A 37 0.67 8.79 -18.82
CA GLN A 37 1.01 9.44 -20.10
C GLN A 37 1.25 8.41 -21.21
N VAL A 38 2.02 7.35 -20.92
CA VAL A 38 2.28 6.27 -21.90
C VAL A 38 0.99 5.50 -22.21
N MET A 39 0.19 5.19 -21.20
CA MET A 39 -1.12 4.57 -21.36
C MET A 39 -2.02 5.39 -22.31
N ALA A 40 -2.12 6.70 -22.08
CA ALA A 40 -2.88 7.61 -22.94
C ALA A 40 -2.34 7.63 -24.38
N ALA A 41 -1.03 7.74 -24.56
CA ALA A 41 -0.38 7.77 -25.88
C ALA A 41 -0.62 6.48 -26.69
N HIS A 42 -0.86 5.35 -26.01
CA HIS A 42 -1.15 4.06 -26.63
C HIS A 42 -2.64 3.67 -26.60
N ASN A 43 -3.52 4.60 -26.23
CA ASN A 43 -4.97 4.38 -26.11
C ASN A 43 -5.35 3.20 -25.20
N VAL A 44 -4.58 2.99 -24.12
CA VAL A 44 -4.86 2.02 -23.06
C VAL A 44 -5.50 2.80 -21.91
N LYS A 45 -6.82 2.70 -21.73
CA LYS A 45 -7.57 3.54 -20.78
C LYS A 45 -8.21 2.74 -19.64
N LYS A 46 -7.78 1.50 -19.40
CA LYS A 46 -8.29 0.65 -18.31
C LYS A 46 -7.20 0.40 -17.28
N ILE A 47 -7.45 0.76 -16.03
CA ILE A 47 -6.47 0.61 -14.96
C ILE A 47 -7.10 0.15 -13.63
N VAL A 48 -6.43 -0.82 -13.00
CA VAL A 48 -6.61 -1.17 -11.60
C VAL A 48 -5.44 -0.59 -10.81
N TYR A 49 -5.73 0.35 -9.91
CA TYR A 49 -4.74 1.03 -9.09
C TYR A 49 -4.69 0.42 -7.70
N SER A 50 -3.48 0.06 -7.26
CA SER A 50 -3.23 -0.39 -5.89
C SER A 50 -3.18 0.80 -4.94
N SER A 51 -4.34 1.18 -4.42
CA SER A 51 -4.47 2.16 -3.35
C SER A 51 -4.19 1.50 -1.98
N SER A 52 -4.50 2.20 -0.89
CA SER A 52 -4.24 1.76 0.47
C SER A 52 -5.31 2.32 1.41
N CYS A 53 -5.70 1.59 2.45
CA CYS A 53 -6.52 2.13 3.53
C CYS A 53 -5.83 3.28 4.31
N CYS A 54 -4.54 3.54 4.09
CA CYS A 54 -3.88 4.76 4.59
C CYS A 54 -4.55 6.06 4.08
N VAL A 55 -5.32 6.02 2.98
CA VAL A 55 -6.04 7.19 2.45
C VAL A 55 -7.15 7.67 3.39
N TYR A 56 -7.65 6.79 4.27
CA TYR A 56 -8.66 7.13 5.28
C TYR A 56 -8.08 7.88 6.49
N GLY A 57 -6.76 7.88 6.68
CA GLY A 57 -6.13 8.59 7.79
C GLY A 57 -6.59 8.08 9.16
N ASN A 58 -7.15 8.96 9.98
CA ASN A 58 -7.81 8.59 11.24
C ASN A 58 -9.34 8.61 11.05
N PRO A 59 -9.98 7.46 10.76
CA PRO A 59 -11.39 7.39 10.44
C PRO A 59 -12.26 7.70 11.66
N SER A 60 -13.39 8.39 11.43
CA SER A 60 -14.35 8.73 12.49
C SER A 60 -15.25 7.56 12.89
N LYS A 61 -15.27 6.47 12.11
CA LYS A 61 -16.12 5.30 12.31
C LYS A 61 -15.39 4.01 11.94
N LEU A 62 -15.65 2.96 12.71
CA LEU A 62 -15.28 1.57 12.41
C LEU A 62 -16.55 0.69 12.35
N PRO A 63 -16.63 -0.32 11.48
CA PRO A 63 -15.66 -0.65 10.43
C PRO A 63 -15.63 0.43 9.33
N ILE A 64 -14.48 0.55 8.67
CA ILE A 64 -14.28 1.51 7.57
C ILE A 64 -15.03 1.02 6.33
N THR A 65 -15.75 1.91 5.66
CA THR A 65 -16.37 1.67 4.34
C THR A 65 -15.81 2.65 3.31
N GLU A 66 -16.12 2.44 2.04
CA GLU A 66 -15.75 3.32 0.94
C GLU A 66 -16.35 4.73 1.06
N ASP A 67 -17.45 4.86 1.81
CA ASP A 67 -18.12 6.14 2.12
C ASP A 67 -17.39 6.96 3.20
N CYS A 68 -16.41 6.39 3.89
CA CYS A 68 -15.62 7.13 4.86
C CYS A 68 -14.77 8.22 4.19
N ASP A 69 -14.60 9.35 4.89
CA ASP A 69 -13.77 10.45 4.42
C ASP A 69 -12.33 10.00 4.12
N VAL A 70 -11.76 10.57 3.06
CA VAL A 70 -10.39 10.34 2.62
C VAL A 70 -9.58 11.63 2.54
N GLY A 71 -8.26 11.50 2.46
CA GLY A 71 -7.34 12.61 2.20
C GLY A 71 -6.67 13.22 3.43
N LYS A 72 -7.10 12.84 4.64
CA LYS A 72 -6.44 13.21 5.92
C LYS A 72 -5.30 12.23 6.26
N CYS A 73 -4.41 11.99 5.31
CA CYS A 73 -3.37 10.96 5.42
C CYS A 73 -2.37 11.27 6.54
N ALA A 74 -2.00 10.27 7.35
CA ALA A 74 -1.08 10.44 8.48
C ALA A 74 0.42 10.41 8.10
N ASN A 75 0.76 10.04 6.87
CA ASN A 75 2.14 9.89 6.41
C ASN A 75 2.29 10.11 4.90
N PRO A 76 3.51 10.41 4.40
CA PRO A 76 3.76 10.65 2.98
C PRO A 76 3.36 9.50 2.05
N TYR A 77 3.57 8.23 2.43
CA TYR A 77 3.11 7.09 1.63
C TYR A 77 1.59 7.14 1.39
N GLY A 78 0.79 7.31 2.44
CA GLY A 78 -0.66 7.46 2.34
C GLY A 78 -1.05 8.63 1.45
N THR A 79 -0.38 9.78 1.61
CA THR A 79 -0.58 10.95 0.75
C THR A 79 -0.31 10.65 -0.71
N THR A 80 0.76 9.91 -1.05
CA THR A 80 1.05 9.54 -2.44
C THR A 80 -0.05 8.66 -3.05
N LYS A 81 -0.64 7.75 -2.27
CA LYS A 81 -1.75 6.91 -2.73
C LYS A 81 -3.02 7.72 -2.98
N TYR A 82 -3.31 8.67 -2.09
CA TYR A 82 -4.44 9.57 -2.26
C TYR A 82 -4.29 10.49 -3.48
N ILE A 83 -3.08 11.02 -3.72
CA ILE A 83 -2.78 11.79 -4.95
C ILE A 83 -3.04 10.94 -6.20
N GLY A 84 -2.63 9.67 -6.20
CA GLY A 84 -2.93 8.74 -7.30
C GLY A 84 -4.45 8.59 -7.55
N GLU A 85 -5.26 8.48 -6.50
CA GLU A 85 -6.72 8.44 -6.63
C GLU A 85 -7.29 9.74 -7.22
N LEU A 86 -6.78 10.91 -6.81
CA LEU A 86 -7.19 12.20 -7.36
C LEU A 86 -6.86 12.31 -8.85
N MET A 87 -5.63 11.97 -9.24
CA MET A 87 -5.21 12.00 -10.64
C MET A 87 -6.11 11.14 -11.54
N LEU A 88 -6.45 9.93 -11.06
CA LEU A 88 -7.31 9.01 -11.79
C LEU A 88 -8.76 9.51 -11.87
N ARG A 89 -9.27 10.14 -10.80
CA ARG A 89 -10.58 10.78 -10.79
C ARG A 89 -10.64 11.90 -11.83
N ASP A 90 -9.62 12.75 -11.87
CA ASP A 90 -9.56 13.87 -12.82
C ASP A 90 -9.42 13.39 -14.26
N LEU A 91 -8.67 12.30 -14.50
CA LEU A 91 -8.62 11.63 -15.80
C LEU A 91 -10.00 11.10 -16.23
N ALA A 92 -10.71 10.38 -15.35
CA ALA A 92 -12.03 9.84 -15.67
C ALA A 92 -13.10 10.94 -15.87
N ILE A 93 -12.96 12.09 -15.20
CA ILE A 93 -13.81 13.26 -15.43
C ILE A 93 -13.50 13.92 -16.77
N SER A 94 -12.23 14.08 -17.11
CA SER A 94 -11.81 14.77 -18.35
C SER A 94 -12.02 13.92 -19.61
N ASP A 95 -11.93 12.59 -19.49
CA ASP A 95 -12.08 11.64 -20.58
C ASP A 95 -12.86 10.40 -20.10
N PRO A 96 -14.18 10.31 -20.39
CA PRO A 96 -15.04 9.21 -19.96
C PRO A 96 -14.66 7.82 -20.51
N GLU A 97 -13.71 7.72 -21.46
CA GLU A 97 -13.20 6.42 -21.92
C GLU A 97 -12.28 5.75 -20.89
N TRP A 98 -11.80 6.49 -19.88
CA TRP A 98 -11.05 5.92 -18.77
C TRP A 98 -11.93 5.08 -17.85
N SER A 99 -11.56 3.81 -17.69
CA SER A 99 -12.13 2.89 -16.71
C SER A 99 -11.12 2.66 -15.60
N VAL A 100 -11.44 3.15 -14.40
CA VAL A 100 -10.57 3.15 -13.23
C VAL A 100 -11.18 2.33 -12.12
N ILE A 101 -10.37 1.46 -11.49
CA ILE A 101 -10.71 0.78 -10.25
C ILE A 101 -9.62 1.11 -9.21
N ASN A 102 -10.00 1.76 -8.11
CA ASN A 102 -9.12 1.98 -6.96
C ASN A 102 -9.33 0.87 -5.92
N LEU A 103 -8.33 0.01 -5.72
CA LEU A 103 -8.39 -1.04 -4.70
C LEU A 103 -7.66 -0.58 -3.45
N ARG A 104 -8.40 -0.27 -2.38
CA ARG A 104 -7.85 0.18 -1.09
C ARG A 104 -7.53 -1.02 -0.21
N TYR A 105 -6.32 -1.58 -0.34
CA TYR A 105 -5.92 -2.72 0.46
C TYR A 105 -5.72 -2.35 1.93
N PHE A 106 -6.04 -3.31 2.81
CA PHE A 106 -5.63 -3.31 4.21
C PHE A 106 -4.26 -3.97 4.33
N ASN A 107 -4.10 -4.95 5.22
CA ASN A 107 -2.87 -5.70 5.38
C ASN A 107 -3.00 -7.09 4.74
N PRO A 108 -2.61 -7.27 3.46
CA PRO A 108 -2.58 -8.60 2.85
C PRO A 108 -1.50 -9.46 3.49
N VAL A 109 -1.84 -10.65 3.97
CA VAL A 109 -0.91 -11.57 4.63
C VAL A 109 -1.09 -12.99 4.11
N GLY A 110 -0.05 -13.81 4.26
CA GLY A 110 -0.06 -15.21 3.85
C GLY A 110 0.88 -15.52 2.68
N ALA A 111 0.73 -16.72 2.15
CA ALA A 111 1.54 -17.25 1.05
C ALA A 111 0.67 -18.18 0.19
N HIS A 112 1.14 -18.49 -1.02
CA HIS A 112 0.48 -19.47 -1.87
C HIS A 112 0.49 -20.85 -1.17
N PRO A 113 -0.61 -21.64 -1.22
CA PRO A 113 -0.70 -22.93 -0.52
C PRO A 113 0.38 -23.96 -0.86
N SER A 114 1.02 -23.82 -2.04
CA SER A 114 2.17 -24.68 -2.40
C SER A 114 3.43 -24.41 -1.59
N GLY A 115 3.50 -23.29 -0.86
CA GLY A 115 4.70 -22.84 -0.13
C GLY A 115 5.81 -22.27 -1.02
N LEU A 116 5.66 -22.25 -2.34
CA LEU A 116 6.70 -21.81 -3.29
C LEU A 116 6.69 -20.29 -3.57
N ILE A 117 5.61 -19.62 -3.19
CA ILE A 117 5.41 -18.19 -3.45
C ILE A 117 4.88 -17.55 -2.17
N GLY A 118 5.59 -16.54 -1.68
CA GLY A 118 5.25 -15.80 -0.46
C GLY A 118 5.96 -14.46 -0.45
N GLU A 119 5.81 -13.71 0.64
CA GLU A 119 6.54 -12.45 0.81
C GLU A 119 8.02 -12.74 1.14
N ASP A 120 8.92 -12.38 0.22
CA ASP A 120 10.35 -12.29 0.53
C ASP A 120 10.72 -10.83 0.82
N ALA A 121 10.74 -10.48 2.10
CA ALA A 121 10.99 -9.13 2.58
C ALA A 121 12.50 -8.77 2.68
N GLY A 122 13.40 -9.60 2.15
CA GLY A 122 14.85 -9.35 2.22
C GLY A 122 15.40 -9.40 3.65
N SER A 123 16.66 -9.00 3.87
CA SER A 123 17.36 -9.20 5.15
C SER A 123 16.80 -8.43 6.35
N ALA A 124 16.12 -7.30 6.13
CA ALA A 124 15.56 -6.45 7.17
C ALA A 124 14.07 -6.14 6.89
N PRO A 125 13.16 -7.09 7.18
CA PRO A 125 11.73 -6.87 6.99
C PRO A 125 11.23 -5.69 7.82
N LYS A 126 10.32 -4.90 7.22
CA LYS A 126 9.63 -3.79 7.90
C LYS A 126 8.20 -4.14 8.32
N ASN A 127 7.64 -5.22 7.78
CA ASN A 127 6.27 -5.65 8.03
C ASN A 127 6.20 -6.72 9.09
N ILE A 128 5.12 -6.73 9.88
CA ILE A 128 5.02 -7.58 11.07
C ILE A 128 5.08 -9.08 10.74
N PHE A 129 4.38 -9.55 9.70
CA PHE A 129 4.34 -10.97 9.35
C PHE A 129 5.71 -11.52 8.92
N PRO A 130 6.45 -10.88 7.99
CA PRO A 130 7.83 -11.27 7.70
C PRO A 130 8.77 -11.23 8.90
N CYS A 131 8.60 -10.30 9.85
CA CYS A 131 9.36 -10.30 11.09
C CYS A 131 9.06 -11.53 11.94
N ILE A 132 7.78 -11.91 12.08
CA ILE A 132 7.34 -13.11 12.81
C ILE A 132 7.89 -14.37 12.14
N THR A 133 7.72 -14.53 10.83
CA THR A 133 8.17 -15.74 10.12
C THR A 133 9.68 -15.89 10.17
N LYS A 134 10.45 -14.80 9.99
CA LYS A 134 11.91 -14.85 10.12
C LYS A 134 12.39 -15.15 11.53
N THR A 135 11.70 -14.62 12.55
CA THR A 135 12.01 -14.96 13.95
C THR A 135 11.72 -16.44 14.23
N ALA A 136 10.58 -16.96 13.76
CA ALA A 136 10.24 -18.39 13.87
C ALA A 136 11.24 -19.30 13.14
N MET A 137 11.83 -18.83 12.05
CA MET A 137 12.89 -19.53 11.31
C MET A 137 14.29 -19.36 11.92
N GLY A 138 14.44 -18.59 13.01
CA GLY A 138 15.74 -18.30 13.63
C GLY A 138 16.63 -17.33 12.85
N LEU A 139 16.09 -16.66 11.83
CA LEU A 139 16.80 -15.65 11.03
C LEU A 139 16.80 -14.26 11.67
N MET A 140 15.96 -14.05 12.68
CA MET A 140 15.93 -12.85 13.53
C MET A 140 15.88 -13.27 15.00
N LYS A 141 16.50 -12.49 15.89
CA LYS A 141 16.57 -12.80 17.32
C LYS A 141 15.22 -12.63 18.03
N GLU A 142 14.48 -11.58 17.67
CA GLU A 142 13.24 -11.19 18.34
C GLU A 142 12.36 -10.36 17.40
N VAL A 143 11.05 -10.40 17.64
CA VAL A 143 10.08 -9.48 17.03
C VAL A 143 9.99 -8.23 17.91
N ARG A 144 10.07 -7.04 17.30
CA ARG A 144 9.82 -5.78 17.99
C ARG A 144 8.37 -5.37 17.81
N VAL A 145 7.66 -5.21 18.92
CA VAL A 145 6.31 -4.61 18.96
C VAL A 145 6.48 -3.11 19.15
N PHE A 146 5.86 -2.33 18.28
CA PHE A 146 5.94 -0.87 18.32
C PHE A 146 4.66 -0.31 18.94
N GLY A 147 4.81 0.31 20.11
CA GLY A 147 3.72 0.86 20.91
C GLY A 147 3.07 -0.16 21.84
N ASN A 148 2.78 0.29 23.06
CA ASN A 148 2.12 -0.48 24.12
C ASN A 148 1.12 0.38 24.92
N ASP A 149 0.78 1.56 24.39
CA ASP A 149 -0.01 2.61 25.00
C ASP A 149 -1.13 3.12 24.08
N TYR A 150 -1.47 2.36 23.02
CA TYR A 150 -2.62 2.67 22.18
C TYR A 150 -3.93 2.40 22.92
N ASP A 151 -4.97 3.17 22.58
CA ASP A 151 -6.34 2.97 23.10
C ASP A 151 -7.00 1.71 22.49
N THR A 152 -6.53 0.56 22.95
CA THR A 152 -6.85 -0.79 22.48
C THR A 152 -6.81 -1.76 23.67
N PRO A 153 -7.48 -2.94 23.60
CA PRO A 153 -7.60 -3.84 24.75
C PRO A 153 -6.27 -4.28 25.41
N ASP A 154 -5.19 -4.37 24.62
CA ASP A 154 -3.86 -4.80 25.09
C ASP A 154 -2.75 -3.75 24.92
N GLY A 155 -3.11 -2.53 24.51
CA GLY A 155 -2.17 -1.42 24.28
C GLY A 155 -1.41 -1.50 22.95
N THR A 156 -1.56 -2.56 22.16
CA THR A 156 -0.88 -2.75 20.88
C THR A 156 -1.75 -2.32 19.69
N GLY A 157 -1.13 -2.08 18.54
CA GLY A 157 -1.88 -1.64 17.37
C GLY A 157 -2.81 -2.71 16.78
N GLU A 158 -4.08 -2.38 16.55
CA GLU A 158 -5.02 -3.22 15.80
C GLU A 158 -4.66 -3.34 14.29
N PRO A 159 -4.52 -4.55 13.72
CA PRO A 159 -4.05 -4.76 12.34
C PRO A 159 -4.90 -4.16 11.22
N ASN A 160 -6.18 -3.92 11.49
CA ASN A 160 -7.14 -3.34 10.53
C ASN A 160 -7.35 -1.83 10.75
N SER A 161 -6.59 -1.21 11.66
CA SER A 161 -6.63 0.23 11.89
C SER A 161 -5.59 0.95 11.05
N PRO A 162 -5.96 2.05 10.35
CA PRO A 162 -5.03 2.84 9.55
C PRO A 162 -3.93 3.54 10.36
N LEU A 163 -4.11 3.69 11.68
CA LEU A 163 -3.10 4.21 12.61
C LEU A 163 -1.90 3.24 12.79
N VAL A 164 -2.09 1.95 12.53
CA VAL A 164 -1.13 0.88 12.84
C VAL A 164 -0.40 0.38 11.59
N LEU A 165 -0.79 0.87 10.41
CA LEU A 165 -0.22 0.50 9.11
C LEU A 165 1.25 0.94 8.89
N GLY A 166 1.89 1.48 9.93
CA GLY A 166 3.35 1.59 10.04
C GLY A 166 4.12 0.32 9.69
N PHE A 167 3.45 -0.85 9.75
CA PHE A 167 4.06 -2.19 9.73
C PHE A 167 3.41 -3.18 8.73
N GLY A 168 2.79 -2.69 7.66
CA GLY A 168 1.95 -3.48 6.73
C GLY A 168 2.53 -3.75 5.33
N PRO A 169 2.40 -4.97 4.77
CA PRO A 169 2.95 -5.34 3.46
C PRO A 169 2.07 -4.97 2.25
N VAL A 170 2.73 -4.66 1.12
CA VAL A 170 2.26 -4.94 -0.25
C VAL A 170 3.16 -6.04 -0.81
N ALA A 171 2.65 -7.25 -0.97
CA ALA A 171 3.40 -8.33 -1.61
C ALA A 171 3.59 -8.00 -3.10
N VAL A 172 4.83 -7.82 -3.54
CA VAL A 172 5.20 -8.02 -4.94
C VAL A 172 5.59 -9.49 -5.02
N LEU A 173 4.84 -10.27 -5.80
CA LEU A 173 5.09 -11.69 -6.01
C LEU A 173 6.48 -11.85 -6.64
N THR A 174 7.43 -12.43 -5.90
CA THR A 174 8.71 -12.88 -6.46
C THR A 174 8.79 -14.40 -6.39
N ARG A 175 9.26 -15.00 -7.49
CA ARG A 175 9.50 -16.45 -7.58
C ARG A 175 10.74 -16.76 -6.75
N GLN A 176 10.62 -17.66 -5.77
CA GLN A 176 11.82 -18.22 -5.13
C GLN A 176 12.56 -19.08 -6.16
N SER A 177 13.82 -18.72 -6.42
CA SER A 177 14.80 -19.50 -7.18
C SER A 177 15.76 -20.19 -6.24
#